data_AF-A0A150H3J7-F1
#
_entry.id   AF-A0A150H3J7-F1
#
_cell.length_a   1.000
_cell.length_b   1.000
_cell.length_c   1.000
_cell.angle_alpha   90.00
_cell.angle_beta   90.00
_cell.angle_gamma   90.00
#
_symmetry.space_group_name_H-M   'P 1'
#
loop_
_entity.id
_entity.type
_entity.pdbx_description
1 polymer ?
#
loop_
_entity_poly.entity_id
_entity_poly.type
_entity_poly.pdbx_seq_one_letter_code
_entity_poly.pdbx_strand_id
1 'polypeptide(L)'
;MSAYEVRRVLKIYDDSVIAPVGRAINMLAEVTKAITDAPAKFDLLSDDGEVWAEGGGLSYGENAEFPSLVGQRWVEVLSKPGVVAAAGRDKDEWAALLKALTACEAKLVEAGLSMEVMDELTEVITKLQEEAPEPEDSDDDDDDDDDDDDEEDATTGK
;
A
#
# COMPACT_ATOMS: atom_id res chain seq x y z
N MET A 1 -2.79 11.56 9.73
CA MET A 1 -3.56 12.08 8.58
C MET A 1 -5.01 12.19 9.01
N SER A 2 -5.64 13.34 8.77
CA SER A 2 -7.06 13.63 8.96
C SER A 2 -7.86 13.34 7.68
N ALA A 3 -9.19 13.31 7.79
CA ALA A 3 -10.08 13.14 6.63
C ALA A 3 -9.87 14.21 5.55
N TYR A 4 -9.61 15.46 5.97
CA TYR A 4 -9.25 16.55 5.08
C TYR A 4 -7.95 16.27 4.32
N GLU A 5 -6.91 15.77 5.00
CA GLU A 5 -5.61 15.49 4.37
C GLU A 5 -5.68 14.33 3.38
N VAL A 6 -6.41 13.25 3.71
CA VAL A 6 -6.66 12.13 2.80
C VAL A 6 -7.31 12.61 1.50
N ARG A 7 -8.33 13.46 1.59
CA ARG A 7 -9.04 13.99 0.42
C ARG A 7 -8.22 14.99 -0.35
N ARG A 8 -7.42 15.82 0.34
CA ARG A 8 -6.47 16.72 -0.31
C ARG A 8 -5.45 15.94 -1.12
N VAL A 9 -4.95 14.80 -0.62
CA VAL A 9 -4.01 13.93 -1.34
C VAL A 9 -4.67 13.36 -2.61
N LEU A 10 -5.91 12.88 -2.53
CA LEU A 10 -6.65 12.39 -3.69
C LEU A 10 -7.04 13.48 -4.69
N LYS A 11 -7.41 14.67 -4.20
CA LYS A 11 -7.64 15.84 -5.05
C LYS A 11 -6.35 16.28 -5.74
N ILE A 12 -5.21 16.27 -5.04
CA ILE A 12 -3.92 16.54 -5.66
C ILE A 12 -3.63 15.50 -6.74
N TYR A 13 -3.96 14.22 -6.51
CA TYR A 13 -3.85 13.18 -7.54
C TYR A 13 -4.70 13.54 -8.77
N ASP A 14 -5.98 13.86 -8.59
CA ASP A 14 -6.91 14.21 -9.68
C ASP A 14 -6.55 15.49 -10.43
N ASP A 15 -6.20 16.55 -9.69
CA ASP A 15 -5.81 17.85 -10.27
C ASP A 15 -4.41 17.78 -10.89
N SER A 16 -3.56 16.86 -10.44
CA SER A 16 -2.28 16.58 -11.06
C SER A 16 -2.51 15.77 -12.33
N VAL A 17 -2.63 16.48 -13.45
CA VAL A 17 -2.88 15.94 -14.80
C VAL A 17 -2.10 14.64 -15.09
N ILE A 18 -0.89 14.45 -14.54
CA ILE A 18 -0.21 13.14 -14.42
C ILE A 18 0.77 13.20 -13.23
N ALA A 19 0.40 12.76 -12.03
CA ALA A 19 1.43 12.46 -11.01
C ALA A 19 2.36 11.34 -11.54
N PRO A 20 3.69 11.45 -11.40
CA PRO A 20 4.59 10.34 -11.72
C PRO A 20 4.16 9.08 -10.98
N VAL A 21 4.19 7.92 -11.64
CA VAL A 21 3.66 6.65 -11.12
C VAL A 21 4.14 6.36 -9.69
N GLY A 22 5.45 6.45 -9.42
CA GLY A 22 5.98 6.23 -8.08
C GLY A 22 5.42 7.19 -7.02
N ARG A 23 5.18 8.46 -7.37
CA ARG A 23 4.53 9.43 -6.47
C ARG A 23 3.08 9.08 -6.22
N ALA A 24 2.34 8.66 -7.25
CA ALA A 24 0.96 8.24 -7.13
C ALA A 24 0.83 7.00 -6.23
N ILE A 25 1.67 5.99 -6.43
CA ILE A 25 1.73 4.78 -5.59
C ILE A 25 2.00 5.15 -4.13
N ASN A 26 2.97 6.02 -3.86
CA ASN A 26 3.29 6.43 -2.48
C ASN A 26 2.13 7.19 -1.83
N MET A 27 1.51 8.14 -2.54
CA MET A 27 0.36 8.88 -2.03
C MET A 27 -0.83 7.96 -1.72
N LEU A 28 -1.13 7.01 -2.62
CA LEU A 28 -2.19 6.03 -2.39
C LEU A 28 -1.85 5.07 -1.24
N ALA A 29 -0.60 4.64 -1.10
CA ALA A 29 -0.16 3.80 0.02
C ALA A 29 -0.32 4.51 1.38
N GLU A 30 0.00 5.80 1.45
CA GLU A 30 -0.22 6.61 2.65
C GLU A 30 -1.72 6.72 3.00
N VAL A 31 -2.57 6.93 2.00
CA VAL A 31 -4.04 6.97 2.17
C VAL A 31 -4.58 5.62 2.64
N THR A 32 -4.21 4.53 1.97
CA THR A 32 -4.59 3.16 2.34
C THR A 32 -4.17 2.82 3.76
N LYS A 33 -2.93 3.16 4.14
CA LYS A 33 -2.44 2.96 5.51
C LYS A 33 -3.24 3.77 6.52
N ALA A 34 -3.50 5.05 6.23
CA ALA A 34 -4.27 5.91 7.11
C ALA A 34 -5.67 5.33 7.37
N ILE A 35 -6.39 4.92 6.31
CA ILE A 35 -7.70 4.27 6.40
C ILE A 35 -7.62 2.99 7.22
N THR A 36 -6.63 2.15 6.94
CA THR A 36 -6.40 0.88 7.65
C THR A 36 -6.18 1.10 9.15
N ASP A 37 -5.42 2.11 9.55
CA ASP A 37 -5.10 2.33 10.96
C ASP A 37 -6.30 2.81 11.78
N ALA A 38 -7.24 3.53 11.15
CA ALA A 38 -8.38 4.09 11.87
C ALA A 38 -9.57 4.42 10.96
N PRO A 39 -10.29 3.44 10.39
CA PRO A 39 -11.35 3.69 9.41
C PRO A 39 -12.47 4.59 9.97
N ALA A 40 -12.80 4.43 11.25
CA ALA A 40 -13.77 5.25 11.97
C ALA A 40 -13.38 6.73 12.15
N LYS A 41 -12.08 7.09 12.02
CA LYS A 41 -11.62 8.49 12.17
C LYS A 41 -11.85 9.35 10.94
N PHE A 42 -12.17 8.74 9.79
CA PHE A 42 -12.33 9.45 8.52
C PHE A 42 -13.80 9.74 8.21
N ASP A 43 -14.69 9.49 9.17
CA ASP A 43 -16.13 9.76 9.08
C ASP A 43 -16.78 9.11 7.84
N LEU A 44 -16.22 7.99 7.37
CA LEU A 44 -16.62 7.26 6.15
C LEU A 44 -18.07 6.75 6.17
N LEU A 45 -18.71 6.79 7.34
CA LEU A 45 -20.09 6.37 7.56
C LEU A 45 -21.01 7.52 7.96
N SER A 46 -20.50 8.76 7.98
CA SER A 46 -21.30 9.93 8.32
C SER A 46 -22.24 10.28 7.16
N ASP A 47 -23.36 10.93 7.44
CA ASP A 47 -24.25 11.50 6.41
C ASP A 47 -24.00 13.02 6.26
N ASP A 48 -23.04 13.58 7.02
CA ASP A 48 -22.79 15.01 7.14
C ASP A 48 -21.84 15.50 6.03
N GLY A 49 -22.40 15.69 4.82
CA GLY A 49 -21.66 16.09 3.62
C GLY A 49 -21.02 17.48 3.67
N GLU A 50 -21.39 18.35 4.62
CA GLU A 50 -20.81 19.70 4.77
C GLU A 50 -19.33 19.66 5.19
N VAL A 51 -18.93 18.69 6.03
CA VAL A 51 -17.52 18.48 6.43
C VAL A 51 -16.66 18.00 5.24
N TRP A 52 -17.29 17.51 4.16
CA TRP A 52 -16.63 16.90 3.01
C TRP A 52 -16.39 17.85 1.84
N ALA A 53 -17.26 18.83 1.64
CA ALA A 53 -17.15 19.81 0.56
C ALA A 53 -15.88 20.69 0.65
N GLU A 54 -15.40 21.01 1.86
CA GLU A 54 -14.27 21.92 2.08
C GLU A 54 -12.89 21.30 1.77
N GLY A 55 -12.77 19.97 1.73
CA GLY A 55 -11.48 19.26 1.55
C GLY A 55 -11.22 18.61 0.19
N GLY A 56 -12.25 18.44 -0.64
CA GLY A 56 -12.15 17.68 -1.90
C GLY A 56 -13.20 18.03 -2.96
N GLY A 57 -14.25 18.79 -2.62
CA GLY A 57 -15.39 19.03 -3.50
C GLY A 57 -16.38 17.85 -3.55
N LEU A 58 -17.47 18.01 -4.32
CA LEU A 58 -18.58 17.05 -4.41
C LEU A 58 -18.18 15.66 -4.93
N SER A 59 -17.06 15.54 -5.65
CA SER A 59 -16.57 14.29 -6.27
C SER A 59 -16.15 13.19 -5.27
N TYR A 60 -15.93 13.56 -4.01
CA TYR A 60 -15.62 12.66 -2.92
C TYR A 60 -16.65 12.78 -1.79
N GLY A 61 -17.83 13.37 -2.06
CA GLY A 61 -18.81 13.76 -1.04
C GLY A 61 -19.73 12.64 -0.54
N GLU A 62 -19.70 11.45 -1.17
CA GLU A 62 -20.46 10.28 -0.72
C GLU A 62 -19.55 9.36 0.11
N ASN A 63 -19.78 9.39 1.42
CA ASN A 63 -18.87 8.86 2.44
C ASN A 63 -18.65 7.35 2.31
N ALA A 64 -19.70 6.62 1.90
CA ALA A 64 -19.67 5.18 1.71
C ALA A 64 -18.93 4.74 0.43
N GLU A 65 -18.86 5.59 -0.60
CA GLU A 65 -18.18 5.26 -1.87
C GLU A 65 -16.69 5.56 -1.82
N PHE A 66 -16.25 6.28 -0.79
CA PHE A 66 -14.85 6.68 -0.64
C PHE A 66 -13.84 5.52 -0.72
N PRO A 67 -14.06 4.36 -0.06
CA PRO A 67 -13.16 3.22 -0.19
C PRO A 67 -13.11 2.64 -1.62
N SER A 68 -14.26 2.57 -2.31
CA SER A 68 -14.33 2.18 -3.72
C SER A 68 -13.55 3.15 -4.63
N LEU A 69 -13.65 4.46 -4.39
CA LEU A 69 -12.87 5.47 -5.13
C LEU A 69 -11.36 5.27 -4.95
N VAL A 70 -10.89 5.02 -3.73
CA VAL A 70 -9.47 4.72 -3.46
C VAL A 70 -9.04 3.47 -4.23
N GLY A 71 -9.86 2.42 -4.23
CA GLY A 71 -9.60 1.21 -5.00
C GLY A 71 -9.50 1.48 -6.51
N GLN A 72 -10.45 2.24 -7.07
CA GLN A 72 -10.44 2.61 -8.50
C GLN A 72 -9.16 3.39 -8.87
N ARG A 73 -8.65 4.26 -7.97
CA ARG A 73 -7.38 4.95 -8.22
C ARG A 73 -6.18 4.02 -8.20
N TRP A 74 -6.17 3.03 -7.32
CA TRP A 74 -5.16 1.98 -7.37
C TRP A 74 -5.18 1.26 -8.71
N VAL A 75 -6.35 0.84 -9.20
CA VAL A 75 -6.49 0.19 -10.52
C VAL A 75 -5.98 1.10 -11.62
N GLU A 76 -6.39 2.36 -11.64
CA GLU A 76 -5.99 3.32 -12.67
C GLU A 76 -4.46 3.55 -12.69
N VAL A 77 -3.82 3.67 -11.52
CA VAL A 77 -2.36 3.87 -11.42
C VAL A 77 -1.62 2.62 -11.85
N LEU A 78 -2.04 1.46 -11.34
CA LEU A 78 -1.35 0.19 -11.55
C LEU A 78 -1.56 -0.37 -12.97
N SER A 79 -2.62 0.04 -13.66
CA SER A 79 -2.87 -0.35 -15.05
C SER A 79 -2.12 0.50 -16.07
N LYS A 80 -1.32 1.49 -15.64
CA LYS A 80 -0.56 2.35 -16.57
C LYS A 80 0.59 1.57 -17.21
N PRO A 81 0.85 1.76 -18.53
CA PRO A 81 1.96 1.10 -19.19
C PRO A 81 3.29 1.54 -18.58
N GLY A 82 4.19 0.57 -18.36
CA GLY A 82 5.51 0.83 -17.77
C GLY A 82 5.50 1.04 -16.25
N VAL A 83 4.40 0.71 -15.56
CA VAL A 83 4.30 0.84 -14.10
C VAL A 83 5.42 0.10 -13.37
N VAL A 84 5.80 -1.11 -13.80
CA VAL A 84 6.85 -1.92 -13.16
C VAL A 84 8.17 -1.15 -13.14
N ALA A 85 8.60 -0.65 -14.30
CA ALA A 85 9.82 0.15 -14.42
C ALA A 85 9.72 1.50 -13.68
N ALA A 86 8.54 2.13 -13.68
CA ALA A 86 8.35 3.44 -13.07
C ALA A 86 8.15 3.39 -11.54
N ALA A 87 7.67 2.27 -11.01
CA ALA A 87 7.51 2.03 -9.57
C ALA A 87 8.86 1.67 -8.94
N GLY A 88 9.74 1.02 -9.70
CA GLY A 88 11.06 0.59 -9.22
C GLY A 88 10.96 -0.42 -8.08
N ARG A 89 9.92 -1.25 -8.10
CA ARG A 89 9.60 -2.22 -7.04
C ARG A 89 9.98 -3.63 -7.44
N ASP A 90 10.55 -4.38 -6.50
CA ASP A 90 10.80 -5.81 -6.64
C ASP A 90 9.56 -6.67 -6.29
N LYS A 91 9.66 -7.97 -6.51
CA LYS A 91 8.60 -8.95 -6.23
C LYS A 91 8.09 -8.94 -4.79
N ASP A 92 8.96 -8.75 -3.81
CA ASP A 92 8.58 -8.74 -2.40
C ASP A 92 7.84 -7.45 -2.05
N GLU A 93 8.23 -6.33 -2.64
CA GLU A 93 7.54 -5.05 -2.48
C GLU A 93 6.13 -5.06 -3.11
N TRP A 94 5.93 -5.76 -4.22
CA TRP A 94 4.61 -5.98 -4.80
C TRP A 94 3.76 -6.93 -3.94
N ALA A 95 4.34 -8.00 -3.41
CA ALA A 95 3.66 -8.90 -2.48
C ALA A 95 3.22 -8.16 -1.20
N ALA A 96 4.10 -7.30 -0.67
CA ALA A 96 3.82 -6.48 0.51
C ALA A 96 2.68 -5.48 0.23
N LEU A 97 2.65 -4.87 -0.96
CA LEU A 97 1.55 -3.99 -1.36
C LEU A 97 0.21 -4.73 -1.41
N LEU A 98 0.16 -5.90 -2.04
CA LEU A 98 -1.07 -6.71 -2.10
C LEU A 98 -1.56 -7.05 -0.69
N LYS A 99 -0.66 -7.52 0.18
CA LYS A 99 -0.97 -7.83 1.58
C LYS A 99 -1.54 -6.62 2.33
N ALA A 100 -0.99 -5.44 2.12
CA ALA A 100 -1.48 -4.21 2.74
C ALA A 100 -2.89 -3.84 2.25
N LEU A 101 -3.18 -3.99 0.95
CA LEU A 101 -4.50 -3.73 0.39
C LEU A 101 -5.54 -4.74 0.88
N THR A 102 -5.21 -6.04 0.95
CA THR A 102 -6.09 -7.06 1.54
C THR A 102 -6.39 -6.79 3.01
N ALA A 103 -5.39 -6.34 3.79
CA ALA A 103 -5.60 -5.97 5.18
C ALA A 103 -6.48 -4.71 5.33
N CYS A 104 -6.34 -3.75 4.41
CA CYS A 104 -7.23 -2.59 4.34
C CYS A 104 -8.67 -3.01 4.09
N GLU A 105 -8.91 -3.88 3.09
CA GLU A 105 -10.26 -4.37 2.78
C GLU A 105 -10.89 -5.11 3.96
N ALA A 106 -10.14 -5.98 4.63
CA ALA A 106 -10.65 -6.69 5.81
C ALA A 106 -11.16 -5.72 6.89
N LYS A 107 -10.40 -4.64 7.17
CA LYS A 107 -10.81 -3.63 8.15
C LYS A 107 -11.98 -2.77 7.69
N LEU A 108 -12.09 -2.51 6.40
CA LEU A 108 -13.26 -1.84 5.82
C LEU A 108 -14.50 -2.70 6.00
N VAL A 109 -14.41 -4.00 5.71
CA VAL A 109 -15.50 -4.97 5.90
C VAL A 109 -15.92 -5.05 7.37
N GLU A 110 -14.98 -5.07 8.32
CA GLU A 110 -15.27 -5.00 9.76
C GLU A 110 -16.04 -3.72 10.15
N ALA A 111 -15.83 -2.63 9.42
CA ALA A 111 -16.53 -1.37 9.59
C ALA A 111 -17.84 -1.26 8.77
N GLY A 112 -18.22 -2.29 8.01
CA GLY A 112 -19.41 -2.27 7.15
C GLY A 112 -19.23 -1.54 5.81
N LEU A 113 -17.99 -1.36 5.37
CA LEU A 113 -17.58 -0.76 4.10
C LEU A 113 -16.94 -1.83 3.19
N SER A 114 -16.73 -1.51 1.91
CA SER A 114 -15.98 -2.39 0.99
C SER A 114 -15.31 -1.60 -0.12
N MET A 115 -14.19 -2.11 -0.62
CA MET A 115 -13.51 -1.70 -1.83
C MET A 115 -13.91 -2.65 -2.96
N GLU A 116 -14.92 -2.25 -3.75
CA GLU A 116 -15.58 -3.10 -4.75
C GLU A 116 -14.66 -3.65 -5.86
N VAL A 117 -13.42 -3.16 -5.95
CA VAL A 117 -12.44 -3.53 -6.99
C VAL A 117 -11.29 -4.40 -6.45
N MET A 118 -11.41 -4.99 -5.25
CA MET A 118 -10.30 -5.78 -4.68
C MET A 118 -9.90 -7.00 -5.52
N ASP A 119 -10.84 -7.65 -6.20
CA ASP A 119 -10.54 -8.76 -7.10
C ASP A 119 -9.67 -8.29 -8.28
N GLU A 120 -10.07 -7.19 -8.92
CA GLU A 120 -9.32 -6.57 -10.02
C GLU A 120 -7.92 -6.11 -9.56
N LEU A 121 -7.82 -5.50 -8.38
CA LEU A 121 -6.53 -5.10 -7.79
C LEU A 121 -5.61 -6.28 -7.56
N THR A 122 -6.17 -7.41 -7.09
CA THR A 122 -5.41 -8.64 -6.88
C THR A 122 -4.86 -9.16 -8.21
N GLU A 123 -5.67 -9.20 -9.26
CA GLU A 123 -5.24 -9.62 -10.58
C GLU A 123 -4.17 -8.70 -11.17
N VAL A 124 -4.34 -7.37 -11.05
CA VAL A 124 -3.37 -6.39 -11.55
C VAL A 124 -2.05 -6.54 -10.82
N ILE A 125 -2.05 -6.53 -9.48
CA ILE A 125 -0.80 -6.60 -8.70
C ILE A 125 -0.07 -7.93 -8.91
N THR A 126 -0.81 -9.05 -9.04
CA THR A 126 -0.20 -10.35 -9.33
C THR A 126 0.55 -10.32 -10.65
N LYS A 127 -0.02 -9.74 -11.71
CA LYS A 127 0.67 -9.59 -13.01
C LYS A 127 1.92 -8.71 -12.88
N LEU A 128 1.81 -7.58 -12.18
CA LEU A 128 2.94 -6.69 -11.96
C LEU A 128 4.07 -7.37 -11.17
N GLN A 129 3.72 -8.19 -10.20
CA GLN A 129 4.67 -9.00 -9.44
C GLN A 129 5.39 -10.01 -10.35
N GLU A 130 4.69 -10.68 -11.27
CA GLU A 130 5.33 -11.60 -12.23
C GLU A 130 6.32 -10.89 -13.16
N GLU A 131 6.06 -9.64 -13.50
CA GLU A 131 6.91 -8.80 -14.36
C GLU A 131 8.04 -8.08 -13.61
N ALA A 132 7.99 -8.04 -12.28
CA ALA A 132 8.95 -7.32 -11.44
C ALA A 132 10.30 -8.06 -11.34
N PRO A 133 11.40 -7.31 -11.10
CA PRO A 133 12.68 -7.93 -10.81
C PRO A 133 12.59 -8.79 -9.53
N GLU A 134 13.38 -9.86 -9.51
CA GLU A 134 13.66 -10.59 -8.26
C GLU A 134 14.25 -9.61 -7.24
N PRO A 135 13.97 -9.78 -5.93
CA PRO A 135 14.63 -8.98 -4.91
C PRO A 135 16.15 -9.14 -5.06
N GLU A 136 16.91 -8.06 -4.87
CA GLU A 136 18.37 -8.19 -4.83
C GLU A 136 18.75 -8.96 -3.57
N ASP A 137 19.20 -10.21 -3.73
CA ASP A 137 19.87 -10.96 -2.67
C ASP A 137 21.05 -10.11 -2.19
N SER A 138 20.87 -9.47 -1.04
CA SER A 138 21.95 -8.83 -0.30
C SER A 138 22.72 -9.94 0.42
N ASP A 139 23.35 -10.84 -0.34
CA ASP A 139 24.38 -11.74 0.14
C ASP A 139 25.65 -10.91 0.36
N ASP A 140 25.69 -10.22 1.51
CA ASP A 140 26.90 -9.71 2.14
C ASP A 140 27.16 -10.58 3.39
N ASP A 141 27.31 -11.88 3.17
CA ASP A 141 27.92 -12.80 4.14
C ASP A 141 29.43 -12.83 3.84
N ASP A 142 30.07 -11.68 4.06
CA ASP A 142 31.51 -11.54 4.23
C ASP A 142 31.79 -11.73 5.72
N ASP A 143 31.87 -12.98 6.16
CA ASP A 143 32.54 -13.35 7.41
C ASP A 143 33.43 -14.57 7.15
N ASP A 144 34.48 -14.29 6.37
CA ASP A 144 35.74 -15.03 6.41
C ASP A 144 36.39 -14.77 7.78
N ASP A 145 36.06 -15.57 8.79
CA ASP A 145 36.88 -15.70 10.00
C ASP A 145 37.27 -17.18 10.20
N ASP A 146 38.29 -17.53 9.42
CA ASP A 146 39.26 -18.59 9.69
C ASP A 146 40.03 -18.22 10.97
N ASP A 147 39.60 -18.69 12.14
CA ASP A 147 40.45 -18.80 13.33
C ASP A 147 40.42 -20.25 13.86
N ASP A 148 41.43 -20.97 13.38
CA ASP A 148 42.00 -22.18 13.97
C ASP A 148 42.64 -21.78 15.31
N ASP A 149 42.04 -22.14 16.46
CA ASP A 149 42.85 -22.33 17.68
C ASP A 149 42.31 -23.45 18.58
N ASP A 150 43.21 -24.42 18.71
CA ASP A 150 43.37 -25.49 19.66
C ASP A 150 43.22 -25.01 21.13
N GLU A 151 42.53 -25.79 21.99
CA GLU A 151 43.06 -26.25 23.29
C GLU A 151 41.98 -26.84 24.23
N GLU A 152 42.23 -28.12 24.57
CA GLU A 152 42.17 -28.72 25.91
C GLU A 152 40.84 -29.24 26.52
N ASP A 153 40.75 -30.57 26.42
CA ASP A 153 40.28 -31.57 27.37
C ASP A 153 39.93 -31.07 28.79
N ALA A 154 38.65 -31.19 29.16
CA ALA A 154 38.25 -31.19 30.56
C ALA A 154 36.93 -31.97 30.82
N THR A 155 37.10 -33.08 31.52
CA THR A 155 36.16 -33.75 32.45
C THR A 155 35.26 -34.88 31.92
N THR A 156 35.82 -36.09 31.95
CA THR A 156 35.03 -37.31 32.24
C THR A 156 34.61 -37.29 33.70
N GLY A 157 33.30 -37.21 33.95
CA GLY A 157 32.69 -37.50 35.24
C GLY A 157 31.61 -38.55 35.09
N LYS A 158 31.90 -39.80 35.48
CA LYS A 158 31.04 -40.65 36.33
C LYS A 158 31.73 -41.93 36.75
#